data_AF-A0A956Z034-F1
#
_entry.id   AF-A0A956Z034-F1
#
_cell.length_a   1.000
_cell.length_b   1.000
_cell.length_c   1.000
_cell.angle_alpha   90.00
_cell.angle_beta   90.00
_cell.angle_gamma   90.00
#
_symmetry.space_group_name_H-M   'P 1'
#
loop_
_entity.id
_entity.type
_entity.pdbx_description
1 polymer ?
#
loop_
_entity_poly.entity_id
_entity_poly.type
_entity_poly.pdbx_seq_one_letter_code
_entity_poly.pdbx_strand_id
1 'polypeptide(L)'
;YRLKLAQREFAIQQGLSLVTWTFDPLLAPNAYLNLHKLGAICRTYHVDYYGTDTGAGLTTLGSSDRLLAEWQVTQARVAERVAGTYTPLTLDQYLAGGAVIVNPAIVSAEAWIAPGAVIDARAATLLLEIPPNYLALISAQPDLARAWRGHTRPLFQDLFAVGYVATEFVRGAYEGRERTFYVLSQAASI
;
A
#
# COMPACT_ATOMS: atom_id res chain seq x y z
N TYR A 1 -12.40 5.91 -11.66
CA TYR A 1 -11.19 6.75 -11.52
C TYR A 1 -11.02 7.78 -12.66
N ARG A 2 -12.09 8.17 -13.40
CA ARG A 2 -12.02 9.11 -14.54
C ARG A 2 -11.42 10.47 -14.19
N LEU A 3 -11.68 10.98 -12.98
CA LEU A 3 -11.09 12.22 -12.48
C LEU A 3 -9.55 12.18 -12.49
N LYS A 4 -8.93 11.07 -12.07
CA LYS A 4 -7.47 10.93 -12.07
C LYS A 4 -6.90 10.96 -13.49
N LEU A 5 -7.61 10.39 -14.47
CA LEU A 5 -7.20 10.45 -15.88
C LEU A 5 -7.23 11.88 -16.42
N ALA A 6 -8.30 12.63 -16.14
CA ALA A 6 -8.38 14.05 -16.50
C ALA A 6 -7.27 14.89 -15.82
N GLN A 7 -6.98 14.62 -14.54
CA GLN A 7 -5.85 15.25 -13.83
C GLN A 7 -4.50 14.94 -14.49
N ARG A 8 -4.31 13.72 -14.99
CA ARG A 8 -3.11 13.34 -15.75
C ARG A 8 -2.98 14.08 -17.07
N GLU A 9 -4.06 14.14 -17.86
CA GLU A 9 -4.05 14.88 -19.12
C GLU A 9 -3.74 16.35 -18.90
N PHE A 10 -4.37 16.96 -17.89
CA PHE A 10 -4.09 18.34 -17.50
C PHE A 10 -2.63 18.53 -17.07
N ALA A 11 -2.08 17.66 -16.22
CA ALA A 11 -0.68 17.74 -15.80
C ALA A 11 0.29 17.67 -16.99
N ILE A 12 0.07 16.74 -17.92
CA ILE A 12 0.90 16.57 -19.12
C ILE A 12 0.83 17.81 -20.00
N GLN A 13 -0.36 18.41 -20.19
CA GLN A 13 -0.52 19.64 -20.97
C GLN A 13 0.25 20.84 -20.36
N GLN A 14 0.46 20.82 -19.05
CA GLN A 14 1.27 21.83 -18.34
C GLN A 14 2.77 21.51 -18.32
N GLY A 15 3.22 20.44 -19.00
CA GLY A 15 4.62 20.00 -19.00
C GLY A 15 5.06 19.33 -17.70
N LEU A 16 4.12 18.94 -16.83
CA LEU A 16 4.42 18.26 -15.57
C LEU A 16 4.52 16.75 -15.78
N SER A 17 5.59 16.15 -15.26
CA SER A 17 5.84 14.70 -15.32
C SER A 17 5.48 13.96 -14.03
N LEU A 18 5.38 14.66 -12.90
CA LEU A 18 5.13 14.08 -11.58
C LEU A 18 3.92 14.76 -10.92
N VAL A 19 3.00 13.94 -10.43
CA VAL A 19 1.90 14.34 -9.56
C VAL A 19 2.01 13.57 -8.25
N THR A 20 1.92 14.27 -7.11
CA THR A 20 2.03 13.64 -5.79
C THR A 20 0.79 13.88 -4.93
N TRP A 21 0.40 12.90 -4.12
CA TRP A 21 -0.60 13.06 -3.06
C TRP A 21 -0.39 12.01 -1.97
N THR A 22 -1.00 12.22 -0.82
CA THR A 22 -0.93 11.30 0.31
C THR A 22 -2.19 10.45 0.45
N PHE A 23 -2.07 9.25 1.00
CA PHE A 23 -3.21 8.42 1.39
C PHE A 23 -2.91 7.54 2.60
N ASP A 24 -3.96 7.06 3.28
CA ASP A 24 -3.82 6.18 4.44
C ASP A 24 -3.24 4.80 4.04
N PRO A 25 -2.13 4.35 4.65
CA PRO A 25 -1.48 3.07 4.32
C PRO A 25 -2.33 1.83 4.63
N LEU A 26 -3.36 1.92 5.46
CA LEU A 26 -4.19 0.77 5.84
C LEU A 26 -5.50 0.70 5.06
N LEU A 27 -5.79 1.68 4.20
CA LEU A 27 -6.96 1.64 3.33
C LEU A 27 -6.63 0.92 2.01
N ALA A 28 -6.85 -0.39 1.99
CA ALA A 28 -6.68 -1.26 0.81
C ALA A 28 -7.29 -0.69 -0.49
N PRO A 29 -8.50 -0.07 -0.50
CA PRO A 29 -9.04 0.54 -1.72
C PRO A 29 -8.17 1.68 -2.27
N ASN A 30 -7.53 2.47 -1.40
CA ASN A 30 -6.62 3.53 -1.82
C ASN A 30 -5.32 2.94 -2.37
N ALA A 31 -4.77 1.91 -1.72
CA ALA A 31 -3.60 1.20 -2.21
C ALA A 31 -3.86 0.60 -3.60
N TYR A 32 -4.99 -0.07 -3.78
CA TYR A 32 -5.42 -0.61 -5.06
C TYR A 32 -5.61 0.48 -6.13
N LEU A 33 -6.22 1.61 -5.79
CA LEU A 33 -6.34 2.72 -6.75
C LEU A 33 -4.96 3.27 -7.14
N ASN A 34 -4.16 3.66 -6.15
CA ASN A 34 -2.93 4.41 -6.37
C ASN A 34 -1.84 3.55 -7.01
N LEU A 35 -1.61 2.35 -6.48
CA LEU A 35 -0.53 1.47 -6.95
C LEU A 35 -1.02 0.63 -8.12
N HIS A 36 -2.13 -0.10 -7.96
CA HIS A 36 -2.60 -1.06 -8.98
C HIS A 36 -3.29 -0.40 -10.18
N LYS A 37 -4.22 0.53 -9.99
CA LYS A 37 -4.93 1.13 -11.13
C LYS A 37 -4.14 2.26 -11.80
N LEU A 38 -3.44 3.08 -11.04
CA LEU A 38 -2.77 4.27 -11.57
C LEU A 38 -1.28 4.02 -11.87
N GLY A 39 -0.65 3.03 -11.24
CA GLY A 39 0.78 2.77 -11.40
C GLY A 39 1.68 3.77 -10.66
N ALA A 40 1.14 4.47 -9.65
CA ALA A 40 1.97 5.27 -8.75
C ALA A 40 2.84 4.35 -7.88
N ILE A 41 3.96 4.88 -7.40
CA ILE A 41 4.84 4.20 -6.45
C ILE A 41 4.83 4.94 -5.11
N CYS A 42 5.23 4.28 -4.03
CA CYS A 42 5.44 4.93 -2.73
C CYS A 42 6.79 4.49 -2.15
N ARG A 43 7.59 5.47 -1.71
CA ARG A 43 8.87 5.25 -1.01
C ARG A 43 9.07 6.22 0.15
N THR A 44 8.04 6.98 0.49
CA THR A 44 8.05 7.95 1.58
C THR A 44 6.85 7.69 2.47
N TYR A 45 7.11 7.56 3.77
CA TYR A 45 6.12 7.41 4.81
C TYR A 45 6.14 8.66 5.70
N HIS A 46 4.99 9.30 5.88
CA HIS A 46 4.82 10.41 6.79
C HIS A 46 4.04 9.95 8.01
N VAL A 47 4.65 10.09 9.18
CA VAL A 47 4.00 9.85 10.47
C VAL A 47 3.10 11.04 10.79
N ASP A 48 1.84 10.76 11.10
CA ASP A 48 0.86 11.73 11.57
C ASP A 48 0.85 13.05 10.76
N TYR A 49 0.79 12.92 9.43
CA TYR A 49 0.98 14.00 8.47
C TYR A 49 0.00 15.18 8.63
N TYR A 50 -1.21 14.90 9.12
CA TYR A 50 -2.24 15.91 9.41
C TYR A 50 -2.39 16.19 10.92
N GLY A 51 -1.45 15.73 11.74
CA GLY A 51 -1.52 15.76 13.20
C GLY A 51 -2.32 14.60 13.79
N THR A 52 -2.48 14.61 15.12
CA THR A 52 -3.15 13.55 15.88
C THR A 52 -4.54 13.96 16.39
N ASP A 53 -4.97 15.18 16.09
CA ASP A 53 -6.27 15.71 16.52
C ASP A 53 -7.40 15.05 15.71
N THR A 54 -8.41 14.54 16.41
CA THR A 54 -9.58 13.88 15.84
C THR A 54 -10.61 14.84 15.25
N GLY A 55 -10.52 16.14 15.54
CA GLY A 55 -11.51 17.14 15.10
C GLY A 55 -11.53 17.44 13.60
N ALA A 56 -10.42 17.22 12.89
CA ALA A 56 -10.27 17.59 11.48
C ALA A 56 -10.73 16.52 10.47
N GLY A 57 -11.25 15.37 10.92
CA GLY A 57 -11.78 14.30 10.05
C GLY A 57 -10.74 13.53 9.23
N LEU A 58 -9.47 13.94 9.24
CA LEU A 58 -8.37 13.26 8.54
C LEU A 58 -7.55 12.34 9.45
N THR A 59 -7.83 12.36 10.75
CA THR A 59 -7.22 11.51 11.75
C THR A 59 -8.12 10.32 12.02
N THR A 60 -7.53 9.14 12.13
CA THR A 60 -8.25 7.91 12.45
C THR A 60 -7.59 7.26 13.65
N LEU A 61 -8.34 7.14 14.76
CA LEU A 61 -7.85 6.61 16.03
C LEU A 61 -6.59 7.33 16.55
N GLY A 62 -6.55 8.66 16.43
CA GLY A 62 -5.43 9.48 16.92
C GLY A 62 -4.18 9.46 16.04
N SER A 63 -4.23 8.86 14.84
CA SER A 63 -3.13 8.90 13.87
C SER A 63 -3.58 9.31 12.47
N SER A 64 -2.72 10.02 11.76
CA SER A 64 -2.94 10.46 10.38
C SER A 64 -1.77 10.08 9.45
N ASP A 65 -1.18 8.91 9.68
CA ASP A 65 -0.10 8.37 8.85
C ASP A 65 -0.45 8.34 7.36
N ARG A 66 0.54 8.65 6.52
CA ARG A 66 0.38 8.71 5.06
C ARG A 66 1.53 8.08 4.31
N LEU A 67 1.18 7.35 3.24
CA LEU A 67 2.11 7.11 2.14
C LEU A 67 2.02 8.25 1.13
N LEU A 68 3.18 8.73 0.68
CA LEU A 68 3.26 9.64 -0.47
C LEU A 68 3.22 8.81 -1.76
N ALA A 69 2.12 8.94 -2.50
CA ALA A 69 2.02 8.43 -3.86
C ALA A 69 2.75 9.36 -4.82
N GLU A 70 3.71 8.82 -5.55
CA GLU A 70 4.42 9.48 -6.64
C GLU A 70 3.93 8.92 -7.97
N TRP A 71 3.22 9.75 -8.73
CA TRP A 71 2.63 9.36 -10.00
C TRP A 71 3.36 10.03 -11.17
N GLN A 72 4.31 9.29 -11.74
CA GLN A 72 5.10 9.70 -12.90
C GLN A 72 4.26 9.59 -14.18
N VAL A 73 3.42 10.58 -14.44
CA VAL A 73 2.33 10.53 -15.41
C VAL A 73 2.76 10.28 -16.86
N THR A 74 4.03 10.53 -17.19
CA THR A 74 4.61 10.31 -18.51
C THR A 74 5.38 8.99 -18.66
N GLN A 75 5.58 8.22 -17.59
CA GLN A 75 6.33 6.95 -17.64
C GLN A 75 5.52 5.81 -18.26
N ALA A 76 6.24 4.85 -18.87
CA ALA A 76 5.67 3.68 -19.53
C ALA A 76 4.74 2.87 -18.61
N ARG A 77 5.16 2.61 -17.36
CA ARG A 77 4.34 1.96 -16.33
C ARG A 77 2.96 2.58 -16.21
N VAL A 78 2.88 3.91 -16.11
CA VAL A 78 1.61 4.62 -15.96
C VAL A 78 0.80 4.55 -17.26
N ALA A 79 1.46 4.70 -18.41
CA ALA A 79 0.80 4.60 -19.71
C ALA A 79 0.14 3.21 -19.91
N GLU A 80 0.83 2.13 -19.56
CA GLU A 80 0.31 0.76 -19.65
C GLU A 80 -0.90 0.52 -18.74
N ARG A 81 -0.86 1.07 -17.51
CA ARG A 81 -1.99 0.97 -16.56
C ARG A 81 -3.21 1.74 -17.06
N VAL A 82 -2.99 2.95 -17.57
CA VAL A 82 -4.07 3.81 -18.10
C VAL A 82 -4.66 3.22 -19.39
N ALA A 83 -3.83 2.65 -20.26
CA ALA A 83 -4.26 1.99 -21.49
C ALA A 83 -4.91 0.62 -21.26
N GLY A 84 -4.75 0.04 -20.06
CA GLY A 84 -5.25 -1.30 -19.73
C GLY A 84 -4.45 -2.43 -20.37
N THR A 85 -3.22 -2.18 -20.78
CA THR A 85 -2.32 -3.18 -21.40
C THR A 85 -1.42 -3.88 -20.39
N TYR A 86 -1.36 -3.36 -19.16
CA TYR A 86 -0.64 -4.01 -18.06
C TYR A 86 -1.31 -5.32 -17.65
N THR A 87 -0.53 -6.39 -17.59
CA THR A 87 -0.96 -7.70 -17.06
C THR A 87 -0.43 -7.86 -15.63
N PRO A 88 -1.28 -7.79 -14.59
CA PRO A 88 -0.83 -7.95 -13.20
C PRO A 88 -0.48 -9.40 -12.89
N LEU A 89 0.55 -9.60 -12.05
CA LEU A 89 0.81 -10.89 -11.42
C LEU A 89 -0.22 -11.17 -10.32
N THR A 90 -0.63 -12.44 -10.20
CA THR A 90 -1.44 -12.92 -9.08
C THR A 90 -0.59 -13.10 -7.83
N LEU A 91 -1.24 -13.23 -6.66
CA LEU A 91 -0.55 -13.52 -5.40
C LEU A 91 0.29 -14.81 -5.50
N ASP A 92 -0.27 -15.87 -6.07
CA ASP A 92 0.44 -17.15 -6.25
C ASP A 92 1.66 -17.01 -7.16
N GLN A 93 1.57 -16.17 -8.20
CA GLN A 93 2.72 -15.89 -9.08
C GLN A 93 3.83 -15.13 -8.35
N TYR A 94 3.50 -14.18 -7.48
CA TYR A 94 4.50 -13.52 -6.63
C TYR A 94 5.19 -14.52 -5.69
N LEU A 95 4.40 -15.37 -5.02
CA LEU A 95 4.93 -16.38 -4.09
C LEU A 95 5.80 -17.41 -4.81
N ALA A 96 5.34 -17.92 -5.96
CA ALA A 96 6.11 -18.84 -6.80
C ALA A 96 7.41 -18.19 -7.34
N GLY A 97 7.40 -16.87 -7.54
CA GLY A 97 8.57 -16.06 -7.90
C GLY A 97 9.52 -15.76 -6.74
N GLY A 98 9.28 -16.32 -5.54
CA GLY A 98 10.14 -16.13 -4.37
C GLY A 98 9.88 -14.86 -3.57
N ALA A 99 8.72 -14.20 -3.75
CA ALA A 99 8.33 -13.10 -2.89
C ALA A 99 8.09 -13.59 -1.46
N VAL A 100 8.57 -12.82 -0.47
CA VAL A 100 8.46 -13.19 0.95
C VAL A 100 7.42 -12.32 1.64
N ILE A 101 6.49 -12.93 2.37
CA ILE A 101 5.56 -12.21 3.25
C ILE A 101 6.30 -11.81 4.52
N VAL A 102 6.42 -10.51 4.79
CA VAL A 102 7.26 -10.00 5.90
C VAL A 102 6.52 -9.91 7.24
N ASN A 103 5.20 -9.95 7.21
CA ASN A 103 4.36 -9.88 8.41
C ASN A 103 3.08 -10.72 8.26
N PRO A 104 3.20 -12.05 8.15
CA PRO A 104 2.04 -12.91 7.87
C PRO A 104 1.02 -12.80 9.00
N ALA A 105 -0.17 -12.28 8.69
CA ALA A 105 -1.21 -12.07 9.68
C ALA A 105 -1.77 -13.39 10.21
N ILE A 106 -2.06 -13.42 11.50
CA ILE A 106 -2.63 -14.56 12.22
C ILE A 106 -4.12 -14.32 12.50
N VAL A 107 -4.90 -15.39 12.56
CA VAL A 107 -6.30 -15.31 12.99
C VAL A 107 -6.34 -15.23 14.51
N SER A 108 -6.93 -14.18 15.06
CA SER A 108 -7.17 -14.02 16.50
C SER A 108 -8.33 -14.90 16.97
N ALA A 109 -8.51 -15.00 18.30
CA ALA A 109 -9.55 -15.81 18.90
C ALA A 109 -10.98 -15.42 18.44
N GLU A 110 -11.21 -14.16 18.07
CA GLU A 110 -12.51 -13.66 17.60
C GLU A 110 -12.67 -13.65 16.07
N ALA A 111 -11.89 -14.48 15.35
CA ALA A 111 -11.90 -14.57 13.88
C ALA A 111 -11.50 -13.29 13.13
N TRP A 112 -10.92 -12.31 13.83
CA TRP A 112 -10.26 -11.17 13.20
C TRP A 112 -8.82 -11.53 12.86
N ILE A 113 -8.19 -10.71 12.01
CA ILE A 113 -6.77 -10.90 11.69
C ILE A 113 -5.92 -9.88 12.44
N ALA A 114 -4.88 -10.39 13.08
CA ALA A 114 -3.87 -9.59 13.78
C ALA A 114 -2.54 -9.63 13.02
N PRO A 115 -1.74 -8.56 13.07
CA PRO A 115 -0.41 -8.59 12.48
C PRO A 115 0.41 -9.69 13.16
N GLY A 116 1.05 -10.55 12.37
CA GLY A 116 1.94 -11.59 12.91
C GLY A 116 3.33 -11.07 13.23
N ALA A 117 4.23 -11.98 13.57
CA ALA A 117 5.63 -11.63 13.78
C ALA A 117 6.28 -11.11 12.50
N VAL A 118 7.17 -10.13 12.64
CA VAL A 118 7.99 -9.64 11.54
C VAL A 118 9.02 -10.70 11.17
N ILE A 119 9.14 -10.98 9.87
CA ILE A 119 10.15 -11.85 9.29
C ILE A 119 11.21 -10.96 8.65
N ASP A 120 12.43 -10.97 9.19
CA ASP A 120 13.58 -10.34 8.55
C ASP A 120 13.98 -11.16 7.32
N ALA A 121 13.69 -10.61 6.14
CA ALA A 121 13.93 -11.27 4.87
C ALA A 121 14.57 -10.31 3.88
N ARG A 122 15.54 -10.83 3.12
CA ARG A 122 16.14 -10.14 1.98
C ARG A 122 15.76 -10.86 0.70
N ALA A 123 14.77 -10.34 -0.01
CA ALA A 123 14.33 -10.85 -1.30
C ALA A 123 14.16 -9.69 -2.30
N ALA A 124 14.18 -10.00 -3.59
CA ALA A 124 13.94 -8.99 -4.63
C ALA A 124 12.55 -8.33 -4.47
N THR A 125 11.56 -9.13 -4.04
CA THR A 125 10.20 -8.70 -3.79
C THR A 125 9.75 -9.12 -2.39
N LEU A 126 9.17 -8.20 -1.64
CA LEU A 126 8.57 -8.42 -0.34
C LEU A 126 7.06 -8.13 -0.40
N LEU A 127 6.29 -8.84 0.41
CA LEU A 127 4.85 -8.66 0.56
C LEU A 127 4.55 -8.22 1.98
N LEU A 128 4.10 -6.97 2.14
CA LEU A 128 3.66 -6.42 3.42
C LEU A 128 2.15 -6.50 3.49
N GLU A 129 1.63 -7.33 4.41
CA GLU A 129 0.20 -7.56 4.59
C GLU A 129 -0.45 -6.41 5.37
N ILE A 130 -1.66 -6.04 4.95
CA ILE A 130 -2.56 -5.14 5.68
C ILE A 130 -3.95 -5.77 5.80
N PRO A 131 -4.83 -5.28 6.69
CA PRO A 131 -6.21 -5.74 6.75
C PRO A 131 -6.98 -5.48 5.45
N PRO A 132 -7.78 -6.43 4.94
CA PRO A 132 -8.57 -6.23 3.74
C PRO A 132 -9.67 -5.18 3.96
N ASN A 133 -10.17 -5.04 5.19
CA ASN A 133 -11.16 -4.03 5.57
C ASN A 133 -10.80 -3.33 6.89
N TYR A 134 -9.91 -2.36 6.80
CA TYR A 134 -9.47 -1.58 7.96
C TYR A 134 -10.59 -0.73 8.60
N LEU A 135 -11.55 -0.24 7.81
CA LEU A 135 -12.66 0.55 8.33
C LEU A 135 -13.61 -0.29 9.21
N ALA A 136 -13.91 -1.52 8.80
CA ALA A 136 -14.67 -2.45 9.64
C ALA A 136 -13.91 -2.77 10.94
N LEU A 137 -12.58 -2.92 10.84
CA LEU A 137 -11.72 -3.17 11.99
C LEU A 137 -11.72 -2.01 12.99
N ILE A 138 -11.68 -0.76 12.52
CA ILE A 138 -11.77 0.43 13.37
C ILE A 138 -13.06 0.43 14.19
N SER A 139 -14.19 0.09 13.56
CA SER A 139 -15.49 0.07 14.23
C SER A 139 -15.64 -1.09 15.20
N ALA A 140 -15.14 -2.28 14.85
CA ALA A 140 -15.36 -3.51 15.62
C ALA A 140 -14.29 -3.75 16.70
N GLN A 141 -13.01 -3.48 16.40
CA GLN A 141 -11.87 -3.71 17.28
C GLN A 141 -10.83 -2.57 17.19
N PRO A 142 -11.08 -1.41 17.82
CA PRO A 142 -10.19 -0.25 17.76
C PRO A 142 -8.75 -0.51 18.20
N ASP A 143 -8.54 -1.35 19.22
CA ASP A 143 -7.21 -1.71 19.69
C ASP A 143 -6.44 -2.54 18.67
N LEU A 144 -7.12 -3.46 17.99
CA LEU A 144 -6.52 -4.23 16.90
C LEU A 144 -6.19 -3.32 15.71
N ALA A 145 -7.04 -2.34 15.40
CA ALA A 145 -6.77 -1.33 14.38
C ALA A 145 -5.57 -0.43 14.73
N ARG A 146 -5.36 -0.10 16.01
CA ARG A 146 -4.14 0.57 16.51
C ARG A 146 -2.92 -0.34 16.40
N ALA A 147 -3.04 -1.62 16.74
CA ALA A 147 -1.96 -2.59 16.63
C ALA A 147 -1.47 -2.72 15.18
N TRP A 148 -2.39 -2.79 14.21
CA TRP A 148 -2.03 -2.77 12.79
C TRP A 148 -1.27 -1.51 12.37
N ARG A 149 -1.70 -0.33 12.82
CA ARG A 149 -1.00 0.94 12.57
C ARG A 149 0.41 0.94 13.13
N GLY A 150 0.53 0.61 14.42
CA GLY A 150 1.81 0.56 15.12
C GLY A 150 2.75 -0.51 14.55
N HIS A 151 2.20 -1.57 13.97
CA HIS A 151 2.98 -2.65 13.35
C HIS A 151 3.48 -2.30 11.95
N THR A 152 2.62 -1.78 11.06
CA THR A 152 3.02 -1.52 9.67
C THR A 152 3.82 -0.22 9.51
N ARG A 153 3.64 0.77 10.40
CA ARG A 153 4.41 2.02 10.41
C ARG A 153 5.93 1.78 10.38
N PRO A 154 6.55 1.11 11.37
CA PRO A 154 7.99 0.88 11.35
C PRO A 154 8.40 0.00 10.16
N LEU A 155 7.60 -1.00 9.77
CA LEU A 155 7.91 -1.83 8.60
C LEU A 155 8.04 -1.02 7.31
N PHE A 156 7.11 -0.11 7.03
CA PHE A 156 7.24 0.76 5.86
C PHE A 156 8.47 1.65 5.96
N GLN A 157 8.72 2.26 7.12
CA GLN A 157 9.85 3.15 7.31
C GLN A 157 11.19 2.42 7.12
N ASP A 158 11.34 1.25 7.73
CA ASP A 158 12.56 0.45 7.67
C ASP A 158 12.81 -0.08 6.26
N LEU A 159 11.77 -0.60 5.60
CA LEU A 159 11.88 -1.11 4.22
C LEU A 159 12.23 0.02 3.23
N PHE A 160 11.61 1.20 3.37
CA PHE A 160 11.95 2.35 2.52
C PHE A 160 13.37 2.87 2.80
N ALA A 161 13.82 2.86 4.05
CA ALA A 161 15.17 3.26 4.44
C ALA A 161 16.26 2.37 3.80
N VAL A 162 15.97 1.08 3.57
CA VAL A 162 16.88 0.14 2.89
C VAL A 162 16.62 0.00 1.39
N GLY A 163 15.87 0.93 0.80
CA GLY A 163 15.74 1.07 -0.66
C GLY A 163 14.61 0.28 -1.31
N TYR A 164 13.71 -0.32 -0.53
CA TYR A 164 12.47 -0.86 -1.10
C TYR A 164 11.50 0.27 -1.46
N VAL A 165 10.67 0.02 -2.46
CA VAL A 165 9.61 0.90 -2.93
C VAL A 165 8.35 0.07 -3.06
N ALA A 166 7.23 0.55 -2.55
CA ALA A 166 5.94 -0.06 -2.80
C ALA A 166 5.49 0.28 -4.24
N THR A 167 5.41 -0.75 -5.10
CA THR A 167 5.20 -0.60 -6.55
C THR A 167 3.87 -1.15 -7.02
N GLU A 168 3.29 -2.07 -6.27
CA GLU A 168 2.04 -2.75 -6.62
C GLU A 168 1.23 -3.06 -5.36
N PHE A 169 -0.06 -3.30 -5.55
CA PHE A 169 -0.94 -3.82 -4.51
C PHE A 169 -1.68 -5.05 -5.03
N VAL A 170 -1.57 -6.17 -4.32
CA VAL A 170 -2.14 -7.46 -4.72
C VAL A 170 -3.12 -7.96 -3.68
N ARG A 171 -4.24 -8.52 -4.16
CA ARG A 171 -5.27 -9.21 -3.38
C ARG A 171 -5.43 -10.61 -3.94
N GLY A 172 -5.53 -11.61 -3.07
CA GLY A 172 -5.71 -12.99 -3.48
C GLY A 172 -6.21 -13.87 -2.34
N ALA A 173 -6.86 -14.98 -2.69
CA ALA A 173 -7.15 -16.03 -1.74
C ALA A 173 -5.87 -16.87 -1.53
N TYR A 174 -5.42 -16.99 -0.29
CA TYR A 174 -4.24 -17.78 0.07
C TYR A 174 -4.40 -18.29 1.50
N GLU A 175 -4.04 -19.55 1.74
CA GLU A 175 -4.22 -20.24 3.03
C GLU A 175 -5.67 -20.15 3.57
N GLY A 176 -6.66 -20.31 2.68
CA GLY A 176 -8.07 -20.40 3.05
C GLY A 176 -8.77 -19.06 3.36
N ARG A 177 -8.11 -17.92 3.16
CA ARG A 177 -8.72 -16.59 3.33
C ARG A 177 -8.26 -15.59 2.28
N GLU A 178 -9.01 -14.51 2.15
CA GLU A 178 -8.57 -13.35 1.38
C GLU A 178 -7.47 -12.60 2.12
N ARG A 179 -6.42 -12.22 1.38
CA ARG A 179 -5.27 -11.48 1.89
C ARG A 179 -4.94 -10.34 0.93
N THR A 180 -4.40 -9.26 1.49
CA THR A 180 -4.06 -8.04 0.75
C THR A 180 -2.67 -7.55 1.13
N PHE A 181 -1.85 -7.28 0.12
CA PHE A 181 -0.44 -6.95 0.30
C PHE A 181 -0.03 -5.73 -0.53
N TYR A 182 0.80 -4.90 0.07
CA TYR A 182 1.73 -4.08 -0.70
C TYR A 182 2.86 -4.97 -1.22
N VAL A 183 3.15 -4.82 -2.50
CA VAL A 183 4.33 -5.42 -3.13
C VAL A 183 5.44 -4.38 -3.08
N LEU A 184 6.50 -4.71 -2.36
CA LEU A 184 7.70 -3.89 -2.25
C LEU A 184 8.81 -4.49 -3.10
N SER A 185 9.41 -3.68 -3.97
CA SER A 185 10.49 -4.07 -4.87
C SER A 185 11.72 -3.22 -4.58
N GLN A 186 12.93 -3.79 -4.74
CA GLN A 186 14.16 -3.01 -4.67
C GLN A 186 14.18 -1.92 -5.74
N ALA A 187 14.62 -0.71 -5.40
CA ALA A 187 14.60 0.44 -6.32
C ALA A 187 15.35 0.19 -7.64
N ALA A 188 16.37 -0.66 -7.64
CA ALA A 188 17.12 -1.05 -8.84
C ALA A 188 16.32 -1.92 -9.83
N SER A 189 15.13 -2.39 -9.44
CA SER A 189 14.25 -3.24 -10.24
C SER A 189 13.04 -2.49 -10.82
N ILE A 190 13.02 -1.16 -10.74
CA ILE A 190 11.89 -0.29 -11.11
C ILE A 190 12.26 0.60 -12.28
#